data_AF-A0A965P9J4-F1
#
_entry.id   AF-A0A965P9J4-F1
#
_cell.length_a   1.000
_cell.length_b   1.000
_cell.length_c   1.000
_cell.angle_alpha   90.00
_cell.angle_beta   90.00
_cell.angle_gamma   90.00
#
_symmetry.space_group_name_H-M   'P 1'
#
loop_
_entity.id
_entity.type
_entity.pdbx_description
1 polymer ?
#
loop_
_entity_poly.entity_id
_entity_poly.type
_entity_poly.pdbx_seq_one_letter_code
_entity_poly.pdbx_strand_id
1 'polypeptide(L)' 'MGRPKTTTVSTRTPEFLLRLEVFELIREPGRCYTLREIAAATGVQHGTLHWIEQRAMEKLSREARRRGLTGWMNLHDSD' A
#
# COMPACT_ATOMS: atom_id res chain seq x y z
N MET A 1 -10.90 5.17 -32.70
CA MET A 1 -10.27 4.11 -31.87
C MET A 1 -10.57 4.41 -30.42
N GLY A 2 -11.41 3.60 -29.76
CA GLY A 2 -11.77 3.80 -28.34
C GLY A 2 -10.58 3.48 -27.45
N ARG A 3 -10.27 4.37 -26.48
CA ARG A 3 -9.28 4.05 -25.44
C ARG A 3 -9.74 2.80 -24.69
N PRO A 4 -8.86 1.81 -24.45
CA PRO A 4 -9.24 0.66 -23.64
C PRO A 4 -9.70 1.15 -22.26
N LYS A 5 -10.88 0.69 -21.81
CA LYS A 5 -11.31 0.90 -20.43
C LYS A 5 -10.25 0.26 -19.54
N THR A 6 -9.54 1.07 -18.76
CA THR A 6 -8.64 0.58 -17.70
C THR A 6 -9.51 -0.04 -16.62
N THR A 7 -9.75 -1.35 -16.73
CA THR A 7 -10.45 -2.12 -15.71
C THR A 7 -9.57 -2.16 -14.47
N THR A 8 -10.04 -1.53 -13.39
CA THR A 8 -9.34 -1.53 -12.10
C THR A 8 -9.57 -2.85 -11.40
N VAL A 9 -8.50 -3.45 -10.87
CA VAL A 9 -8.59 -4.66 -10.04
C VAL A 9 -9.04 -4.30 -8.63
N SER A 10 -10.05 -5.01 -8.12
CA SER A 10 -10.52 -4.86 -6.74
C SER A 10 -9.62 -5.61 -5.77
N THR A 11 -9.31 -5.00 -4.63
CA THR A 11 -8.47 -5.60 -3.56
C THR A 11 -9.13 -6.77 -2.83
N ARG A 12 -10.38 -7.11 -3.18
CA ARG A 12 -11.14 -8.24 -2.61
C ARG A 12 -11.17 -9.47 -3.53
N THR A 13 -10.43 -9.45 -4.63
CA THR A 13 -10.47 -10.52 -5.64
C THR A 13 -9.26 -11.45 -5.52
N PRO A 14 -9.38 -12.73 -5.90
CA PRO A 14 -8.23 -13.64 -5.98
C PRO A 14 -7.14 -13.11 -6.94
N GLU A 15 -7.55 -12.42 -8.00
CA GLU A 15 -6.63 -11.78 -8.95
C GLU A 15 -5.70 -10.76 -8.28
N PHE A 16 -6.22 -9.95 -7.35
CA PHE A 16 -5.39 -9.03 -6.59
C PHE A 16 -4.34 -9.76 -5.75
N LEU A 17 -4.74 -10.82 -5.03
CA LEU A 17 -3.84 -11.59 -4.19
C LEU A 17 -2.71 -12.22 -5.01
N LEU A 18 -3.05 -12.82 -6.15
CA LEU A 18 -2.06 -13.40 -7.06
C LEU A 18 -1.07 -12.35 -7.58
N ARG A 19 -1.55 -11.17 -8.00
CA ARG A 19 -0.67 -10.09 -8.49
C ARG A 19 0.24 -9.54 -7.38
N LEU A 20 -0.25 -9.50 -6.14
CA LEU A 20 0.55 -9.10 -4.98
C LEU A 20 1.64 -10.13 -4.69
N GLU A 21 1.33 -11.43 -4.71
CA GLU A 21 2.31 -12.51 -4.55
C GLU A 21 3.40 -12.46 -5.64
N VAL A 22 3.00 -12.27 -6.91
CA VAL A 22 3.97 -12.11 -8.01
C VAL A 22 4.85 -10.89 -7.78
N PHE A 23 4.26 -9.77 -7.35
CA PHE A 23 5.03 -8.57 -7.02
C PHE A 23 6.03 -8.81 -5.88
N GLU A 24 5.64 -9.57 -4.85
CA GLU A 24 6.52 -9.95 -3.75
C GLU A 24 7.68 -10.85 -4.17
N LEU A 25 7.50 -11.69 -5.20
CA LEU A 25 8.57 -12.55 -5.73
C LEU A 25 9.60 -11.79 -6.55
N ILE A 26 9.20 -10.74 -7.27
CA ILE A 26 10.08 -10.00 -8.19
C ILE A 26 10.68 -8.74 -7.57
N ARG A 27 10.17 -8.28 -6.42
CA ARG A 27 10.66 -7.05 -5.79
C ARG A 27 12.06 -7.25 -5.22
N GLU A 28 12.86 -6.19 -5.31
CA GLU A 28 14.17 -6.09 -4.69
C GLU A 28 14.04 -6.05 -3.16
N PRO A 29 14.68 -6.99 -2.43
CA PRO A 29 14.69 -6.95 -0.97
C PRO A 29 15.29 -5.64 -0.45
N GLY A 30 14.65 -5.03 0.55
CA GLY A 30 15.12 -3.79 1.19
C GLY A 30 14.82 -2.51 0.42
N ARG A 31 14.27 -2.58 -0.79
CA ARG A 31 13.85 -1.41 -1.56
C ARG A 31 12.44 -0.96 -1.18
N CYS A 32 12.26 0.35 -0.98
CA CYS A 32 10.94 0.96 -0.84
C CYS A 32 10.31 1.20 -2.21
N TYR A 33 9.04 0.83 -2.36
CA TYR A 33 8.27 1.02 -3.59
C TYR A 33 7.21 2.09 -3.38
N THR A 34 7.05 2.96 -4.37
CA THR A 34 6.00 3.97 -4.37
C THR A 34 4.63 3.33 -4.64
N LEU A 35 3.56 3.98 -4.18
CA LEU A 35 2.18 3.53 -4.48
C LEU A 35 1.90 3.48 -5.98
N ARG A 36 2.59 4.28 -6.80
CA ARG A 36 2.47 4.24 -8.27
C ARG A 36 3.07 2.96 -8.86
N GLU A 37 4.22 2.53 -8.35
CA GLU A 37 4.84 1.27 -8.78
C GLU A 37 3.98 0.06 -8.38
N ILE A 38 3.45 0.08 -7.17
CA ILE A 38 2.54 -0.99 -6.70
C ILE A 38 1.24 -0.98 -7.52
N ALA A 39 0.68 0.20 -7.85
CA ALA A 39 -0.50 0.31 -8.70
C ALA A 39 -0.24 -0.25 -10.11
N ALA A 40 0.94 0.02 -10.68
CA ALA A 40 1.32 -0.51 -11.98
C ALA A 40 1.48 -2.04 -11.95
N ALA A 41 2.06 -2.60 -10.89
CA ALA A 41 2.24 -4.04 -10.74
C ALA A 41 0.92 -4.80 -10.49
N THR A 42 0.02 -4.21 -9.71
CA THR A 42 -1.21 -4.88 -9.26
C THR A 42 -2.45 -4.53 -10.09
N GLY A 43 -2.44 -3.42 -10.83
CA GLY A 43 -3.61 -2.89 -11.54
C GLY A 43 -4.69 -2.31 -10.62
N VAL A 44 -4.37 -2.13 -9.33
CA VAL A 44 -5.24 -1.45 -8.37
C VAL A 44 -5.11 0.06 -8.55
N GLN A 45 -6.21 0.79 -8.34
CA GLN A 45 -6.17 2.25 -8.35
C GLN A 45 -5.27 2.80 -7.25
N HIS A 46 -4.43 3.77 -7.60
CA HIS A 46 -3.57 4.48 -6.65
C HIS A 46 -4.34 4.99 -5.42
N GLY A 47 -5.53 5.56 -5.62
CA GLY A 47 -6.38 6.05 -4.52
C GLY A 47 -6.78 4.96 -3.54
N THR A 48 -7.03 3.74 -4.03
CA THR A 48 -7.33 2.58 -3.17
C THR A 48 -6.11 2.17 -2.35
N LEU A 49 -4.92 2.13 -2.96
CA LEU A 49 -3.69 1.81 -2.24
C LEU A 49 -3.35 2.86 -1.17
N HIS A 50 -3.49 4.14 -1.51
CA HIS A 50 -3.30 5.23 -0.56
C HIS A 50 -4.27 5.15 0.62
N TRP A 51 -5.54 4.84 0.37
CA TRP A 51 -6.52 4.63 1.44
C TRP A 51 -6.13 3.46 2.35
N ILE A 52 -5.64 2.34 1.78
CA ILE A 52 -5.15 1.19 2.56
C ILE A 52 -3.96 1.59 3.45
N GLU A 53 -2.99 2.33 2.90
CA GLU A 53 -1.82 2.82 3.62
C GLU A 53 -2.22 3.69 4.82
N GLN A 54 -3.10 4.67 4.62
CA GLN A 54 -3.59 5.53 5.71
C GLN A 54 -4.29 4.69 6.80
N ARG A 55 -5.12 3.72 6.43
CA ARG A 55 -5.79 2.83 7.39
C ARG A 55 -4.82 1.91 8.13
N ALA A 56 -3.75 1.46 7.49
CA ALA A 56 -2.71 0.68 8.14
C ALA A 56 -1.97 1.54 9.17
N MET A 57 -1.59 2.77 8.79
CA MET A 57 -0.94 3.72 9.70
C MET A 57 -1.83 4.06 10.90
N GLU A 58 -3.11 4.36 10.70
CA GLU A 58 -4.05 4.59 11.82
C GLU A 58 -4.11 3.42 12.80
N LYS A 59 -4.12 2.17 12.30
CA LYS A 59 -4.13 0.96 13.14
C LYS A 59 -2.82 0.81 13.91
N LEU A 60 -1.69 1.00 13.25
CA LEU A 60 -0.37 0.95 13.87
C LEU A 60 -0.23 2.04 14.94
N SER A 61 -0.67 3.27 14.68
CA SER A 61 -0.65 4.37 15.65
C SER A 61 -1.48 4.05 16.89
N ARG A 62 -2.68 3.47 16.69
CA ARG A 62 -3.55 3.07 17.79
C ARG A 62 -2.92 1.97 18.63
N GLU A 63 -2.32 0.98 18.00
CA GLU A 63 -1.66 -0.14 18.68
C GLU A 63 -0.40 0.33 19.42
N ALA A 64 0.39 1.21 18.82
CA ALA A 64 1.56 1.82 19.45
C ALA A 64 1.16 2.59 20.73
N ARG A 65 0.12 3.42 20.67
CA ARG A 65 -0.44 4.12 21.85
C ARG A 65 -0.90 3.14 22.92
N ARG A 66 -1.61 2.07 22.54
CA ARG A 66 -2.07 1.03 23.48
C ARG A 66 -0.92 0.35 24.21
N ARG A 67 0.23 0.19 23.56
CA ARG A 67 1.45 -0.41 24.13
C ARG A 67 2.36 0.59 24.85
N GLY A 68 1.97 1.87 24.96
CA GLY A 68 2.83 2.90 25.55
C GLY A 68 4.04 3.30 24.69
N LEU A 69 4.04 2.96 23.39
CA LEU A 69 5.10 3.29 22.44
C LEU A 69 4.93 4.72 21.87
N THR A 70 4.66 5.70 22.75
CA THR A 70 4.26 7.06 22.37
C THR A 70 5.39 7.93 21.81
N GLY A 71 6.65 7.46 21.83
CA GLY A 71 7.82 8.23 21.37
C GLY A 71 8.30 7.93 19.94
N TRP A 72 7.86 6.86 19.30
CA TRP A 72 8.44 6.41 18.01
C TRP A 72 7.85 7.09 16.77
N MET A 73 6.65 7.68 16.88
CA MET A 73 5.96 8.32 15.75
C MET A 73 6.23 9.83 15.60
N ASN A 74 7.00 10.44 16.52
CA ASN A 74 7.33 11.87 16.46
C ASN A 74 8.53 12.20 15.54
N LEU A 75 9.01 11.24 14.73
CA LEU A 75 10.14 11.45 13.81
C LEU A 75 9.79 12.26 12.54
N HIS A 76 8.56 12.79 12.45
CA HIS A 76 8.09 13.52 11.26
C HIS A 76 7.82 15.01 11.48
N ASP A 77 7.98 15.54 12.70
CA ASP A 77 7.72 16.96 13.04
C ASP A 77 8.98 17.73 13.47
N SER A 78 10.17 17.28 13.07
CA SER A 78 11.43 17.99 13.34
C SER A 78 12.14 18.37 12.04
N ASP A 79 11.57 19.36 11.35
CA ASP A 79 12.27 20.30 10.46
C ASP A 79 11.61 21.69 10.59
#